data_AF-A0A1D2W6C8-F1
#
_entry.id   AF-A0A1D2W6C8-F1
#
_cell.length_a   1.000
_cell.length_b   1.000
_cell.length_c   1.000
_cell.angle_alpha   90.00
_cell.angle_beta   90.00
_cell.angle_gamma   90.00
#
_symmetry.space_group_name_H-M   'P 1'
#
loop_
_entity.id
_entity.type
_entity.pdbx_description
1 polymer ?
#
loop_
_entity_poly.entity_id
_entity_poly.type
_entity_poly.pdbx_seq_one_letter_code
_entity_poly.pdbx_strand_id
1 'polypeptide(L)'
;MPETKTDRKPSKPLREVEVAYEIDSSKCEQCVDKPCLQACPVEAVHEVPPDKHIEIDDKCFGCVLCREACPFDAIKMETTLADAVRENVPNINPKLCRRCGACVNACRTGAIQLISSGREEAHSVIDEEKCVKCGYCSRVCPTEAIKYGEILPRSVAGGKGVVVNEKQCIGCMTCTRVCPSKGAINVGKISKLPYINPAYCARCEECMDVCPSTAIRYSSRKKAYEKFGKIKTMEIVSELLEKETAKLARDAGKVDTILNKISRDVSFEHTEDEFEIDITDKLKDEISAAMDGALEIEDIKDVIESTVPKRNIAVVEESCIGCGACIGVCPVEAMELEMPSPVHVGEECIYCGKCVETCPFGSIVLKEEYFDAHDNKIFFVRKNLEGPRTGEISIDSETCQLCGVCVNKCPKDAMSIKEGKVVVDTEKCIVCDTCEVTCPVGAVKLKAP
;
A
#
# COMPACT_ATOMS: atom_id res chain seq x y z
N MET A 1 13.49 28.57 -21.05
CA MET A 1 12.65 27.36 -21.07
C MET A 1 11.20 27.83 -20.97
N PRO A 2 10.35 27.64 -21.98
CA PRO A 2 8.96 28.07 -21.89
C PRO A 2 8.16 27.06 -21.08
N GLU A 3 7.34 27.58 -20.17
CA GLU A 3 6.45 26.83 -19.29
C GLU A 3 5.38 26.10 -20.12
N THR A 4 5.27 24.78 -19.91
CA THR A 4 4.21 23.95 -20.49
C THR A 4 2.86 24.35 -19.89
N LYS A 5 2.05 25.10 -20.65
CA LYS A 5 0.63 25.29 -20.37
C LYS A 5 -0.04 23.91 -20.36
N THR A 6 -0.60 23.54 -19.22
CA THR A 6 -1.47 22.35 -19.13
C THR A 6 -2.82 22.72 -19.75
N ASP A 7 -3.07 22.21 -20.96
CA ASP A 7 -4.36 22.34 -21.63
C ASP A 7 -5.44 21.61 -20.82
N ARG A 8 -6.08 22.33 -19.89
CA ARG A 8 -7.34 21.89 -19.30
C ARG A 8 -8.40 22.01 -20.39
N LYS A 9 -8.80 20.87 -20.96
CA LYS A 9 -9.99 20.78 -21.81
C LYS A 9 -11.17 21.51 -21.13
N PRO A 10 -11.84 22.45 -21.81
CA PRO A 10 -12.98 23.14 -21.21
C PRO A 10 -14.10 22.15 -20.94
N SER A 11 -14.62 22.18 -19.72
CA SER A 11 -15.79 21.38 -19.35
C SER A 11 -17.00 21.88 -20.16
N LYS A 12 -17.62 21.02 -20.97
CA LYS A 12 -18.97 21.26 -21.50
C LYS A 12 -19.92 21.65 -20.33
N PRO A 13 -20.87 22.56 -20.55
CA PRO A 13 -21.85 22.92 -19.53
C PRO A 13 -22.67 21.70 -19.10
N LEU A 14 -23.10 21.70 -17.84
CA LEU A 14 -23.85 20.61 -17.20
C LEU A 14 -25.34 20.57 -17.61
N ARG A 15 -25.68 21.13 -18.77
CA ARG A 15 -27.05 21.18 -19.33
C ARG A 15 -26.97 21.00 -20.83
N GLU A 16 -28.04 20.49 -21.43
CA GLU A 16 -28.22 20.58 -22.87
C GLU A 16 -28.34 22.06 -23.25
N VAL A 17 -27.55 22.45 -24.24
CA VAL A 17 -27.59 23.80 -24.79
C VAL A 17 -27.92 23.62 -26.26
N GLU A 18 -29.10 24.08 -26.65
CA GLU A 18 -29.41 24.28 -28.04
C GLU A 18 -28.82 25.62 -28.46
N VAL A 19 -27.95 25.56 -29.46
CA VAL A 19 -27.32 26.75 -30.03
C VAL A 19 -27.84 26.88 -31.43
N ALA A 20 -28.79 27.79 -31.63
CA ALA A 20 -29.14 28.25 -32.96
C ALA A 20 -28.08 29.27 -33.37
N TYR A 21 -27.43 29.04 -34.50
CA TYR A 21 -26.43 29.97 -35.04
C TYR A 21 -26.67 30.16 -36.54
N GLU A 22 -26.33 31.35 -37.02
CA GLU A 22 -26.34 31.71 -38.43
C GLU A 22 -25.02 32.45 -38.72
N ILE A 23 -24.29 32.00 -39.73
CA ILE A 23 -23.12 32.71 -40.23
C ILE A 23 -23.53 33.39 -41.54
N ASP A 24 -23.58 34.72 -41.52
CA ASP A 24 -23.88 35.54 -42.67
C ASP A 24 -22.66 35.54 -43.62
N SER A 25 -22.73 34.70 -44.64
CA SER A 25 -21.68 34.56 -45.67
C SER A 25 -21.41 35.86 -46.43
N SER A 26 -22.35 36.81 -46.47
CA SER A 26 -22.15 38.10 -47.13
C SER A 26 -21.33 39.10 -46.29
N LYS A 27 -21.21 38.85 -44.98
CA LYS A 27 -20.41 39.66 -44.03
C LYS A 27 -19.11 38.98 -43.61
N CYS A 28 -18.97 37.68 -43.85
CA CYS A 28 -17.78 36.93 -43.46
C CYS A 28 -16.60 37.23 -44.41
N GLU A 29 -15.70 38.12 -44.00
CA GLU A 29 -14.51 38.52 -44.78
C GLU A 29 -13.34 37.50 -44.74
N GLN A 30 -13.55 36.28 -44.24
CA GLN A 30 -12.53 35.23 -44.14
C GLN A 30 -11.18 35.71 -43.55
N CYS A 31 -11.21 36.45 -42.42
CA CYS A 31 -10.04 37.09 -41.81
C CYS A 31 -8.82 36.16 -41.70
N VAL A 32 -7.62 36.67 -41.99
CA VAL A 32 -6.36 35.90 -41.97
C VAL A 32 -6.05 35.33 -40.57
N ASP A 33 -6.34 36.10 -39.52
CA ASP A 33 -6.07 35.77 -38.11
C ASP A 33 -7.18 34.94 -37.45
N LYS A 34 -8.31 34.73 -38.14
CA LYS A 34 -9.44 33.89 -37.73
C LYS A 34 -9.80 34.06 -36.23
N PRO A 35 -10.18 35.28 -35.79
CA PRO A 35 -10.42 35.57 -34.38
C PRO A 35 -11.57 34.72 -33.79
N CYS A 36 -12.53 34.32 -34.61
CA CYS A 36 -13.61 33.40 -34.22
C CYS A 36 -13.13 31.98 -33.86
N LEU A 37 -12.09 31.47 -34.52
CA LEU A 37 -11.47 30.17 -34.21
C LEU A 37 -10.66 30.27 -32.91
N GLN A 38 -9.85 31.32 -32.79
CA GLN A 38 -9.02 31.61 -31.61
C GLN A 38 -9.86 31.80 -30.34
N ALA A 39 -11.03 32.43 -30.48
CA ALA A 39 -11.95 32.68 -29.38
C ALA A 39 -12.74 31.44 -28.93
N CYS A 40 -12.73 30.34 -29.71
CA CYS A 40 -13.50 29.14 -29.38
C CYS A 40 -12.73 28.22 -28.43
N PRO A 41 -13.10 28.13 -27.14
CA PRO A 41 -12.33 27.35 -26.16
C PRO A 41 -12.42 25.85 -26.40
N VAL A 42 -13.51 25.38 -27.04
CA VAL A 42 -13.83 23.96 -27.26
C VAL A 42 -13.58 23.51 -28.70
N GLU A 43 -12.95 24.35 -29.53
CA GLU A 43 -12.64 24.05 -30.94
C GLU A 43 -13.87 23.65 -31.77
N ALA A 44 -15.04 24.22 -31.45
CA ALA A 44 -16.26 23.99 -32.20
C ALA A 44 -16.32 24.79 -33.51
N VAL A 45 -15.69 25.97 -33.54
CA VAL A 45 -15.60 26.82 -34.73
C VAL A 45 -14.40 26.38 -35.55
N HIS A 46 -14.61 25.99 -36.80
CA HIS A 46 -13.55 25.49 -37.67
C HIS A 46 -13.76 25.90 -39.12
N GLU A 47 -12.69 25.88 -39.92
CA GLU A 47 -12.71 26.16 -41.35
C GLU A 47 -12.86 24.86 -42.13
N VAL A 48 -13.78 24.84 -43.11
CA VAL A 48 -14.04 23.65 -43.94
C VAL A 48 -13.43 23.83 -45.35
N PRO A 49 -12.48 22.97 -45.77
CA PRO A 49 -11.96 22.96 -47.13
C PRO A 49 -12.95 22.32 -48.14
N PRO A 50 -12.93 22.68 -49.44
CA PRO A 50 -11.99 23.59 -50.11
C PRO A 50 -12.42 25.08 -50.09
N ASP A 51 -13.68 25.37 -49.76
CA ASP A 51 -14.28 26.70 -49.89
C ASP A 51 -13.94 27.67 -48.74
N LYS A 52 -13.23 27.18 -47.72
CA LYS A 52 -12.71 27.93 -46.56
C LYS A 52 -13.76 28.73 -45.79
N HIS A 53 -15.02 28.31 -45.86
CA HIS A 53 -16.08 28.88 -45.04
C HIS A 53 -15.97 28.35 -43.60
N ILE A 54 -16.53 29.11 -42.67
CA ILE A 54 -16.50 28.81 -41.24
C ILE A 54 -17.76 28.04 -40.89
N GLU A 55 -17.60 26.93 -40.18
CA GLU A 55 -18.70 26.14 -39.61
C GLU A 55 -18.55 26.01 -38.08
N ILE A 56 -19.68 25.74 -37.41
CA ILE A 56 -19.74 25.54 -35.96
C ILE A 56 -20.34 24.15 -35.70
N ASP A 57 -19.55 23.23 -35.14
CA ASP A 57 -20.03 21.87 -34.87
C ASP A 57 -20.85 21.75 -33.56
N ASP A 58 -21.29 20.52 -33.30
CA ASP A 58 -22.05 20.08 -32.13
C ASP A 58 -21.28 20.14 -30.79
N LYS A 59 -19.99 20.49 -30.81
CA LYS A 59 -19.23 20.80 -29.59
C LYS A 59 -19.56 22.19 -29.06
N CYS A 60 -20.17 23.06 -29.89
CA CYS A 60 -20.55 24.40 -29.49
C CYS A 60 -21.57 24.37 -28.35
N PHE A 61 -21.33 25.19 -27.32
CA PHE A 61 -22.22 25.32 -26.17
C PHE A 61 -22.71 26.76 -25.95
N GLY A 62 -22.58 27.62 -26.97
CA GLY A 62 -23.21 28.93 -26.96
C GLY A 62 -22.52 29.97 -26.08
N CYS A 63 -21.20 29.93 -25.90
CA CYS A 63 -20.49 30.92 -25.08
C CYS A 63 -20.39 32.33 -25.68
N VAL A 64 -20.90 32.54 -26.90
CA VAL A 64 -20.89 33.78 -27.71
C VAL A 64 -19.51 34.42 -27.98
N LEU A 65 -18.41 33.84 -27.49
CA LEU A 65 -17.07 34.40 -27.67
C LEU A 65 -16.67 34.59 -29.14
N CYS A 66 -17.04 33.67 -30.02
CA CYS A 66 -16.76 33.80 -31.46
C CYS A 66 -17.57 34.91 -32.14
N ARG A 67 -18.80 35.19 -31.67
CA ARG A 67 -19.60 36.34 -32.11
C ARG A 67 -18.92 37.64 -31.71
N GLU A 68 -18.58 37.79 -30.44
CA GLU A 68 -17.92 39.00 -29.91
C GLU A 68 -16.54 39.23 -30.54
N ALA A 69 -15.85 38.15 -30.88
CA ALA A 69 -14.56 38.22 -31.56
C ALA A 69 -14.67 38.51 -33.07
N CYS A 70 -15.86 38.44 -33.67
CA CYS A 70 -16.05 38.69 -35.10
C CYS A 70 -16.13 40.21 -35.36
N PRO A 71 -15.13 40.82 -36.02
CA PRO A 71 -15.12 42.27 -36.25
C PRO A 71 -16.15 42.74 -37.28
N PHE A 72 -16.74 41.81 -38.04
CA PHE A 72 -17.72 42.06 -39.10
C PHE A 72 -19.15 41.69 -38.71
N ASP A 73 -19.36 41.25 -37.46
CA ASP A 73 -20.68 40.85 -36.94
C ASP A 73 -21.38 39.81 -37.85
N ALA A 74 -20.58 38.89 -38.38
CA ALA A 74 -21.03 37.86 -39.32
C ALA A 74 -21.67 36.65 -38.62
N ILE A 75 -21.51 36.50 -37.29
CA ILE A 75 -22.00 35.35 -36.53
C ILE A 75 -23.17 35.79 -35.67
N LYS A 76 -24.39 35.37 -36.01
CA LYS A 76 -25.55 35.48 -35.12
C LYS A 76 -25.69 34.21 -34.30
N MET A 77 -26.01 34.37 -33.03
CA MET A 77 -26.15 33.24 -32.12
C MET A 77 -27.29 33.50 -31.14
N GLU A 78 -28.24 32.58 -31.11
CA GLU A 78 -29.30 32.48 -30.12
C GLU A 78 -29.09 31.21 -29.31
N THR A 79 -28.94 31.36 -28.01
CA THR A 79 -28.70 30.25 -27.10
C THR A 79 -29.94 29.98 -26.30
N THR A 80 -30.61 28.88 -26.60
CA THR A 80 -31.68 28.34 -25.78
C THR A 80 -31.06 27.34 -24.81
N LEU A 81 -31.05 27.76 -23.55
CA LEU A 81 -30.51 26.95 -22.48
C LEU A 81 -31.66 26.11 -21.95
N ALA A 82 -31.52 24.78 -21.97
CA ALA A 82 -32.44 23.94 -21.21
C ALA A 82 -32.41 24.39 -19.74
N ASP A 83 -33.52 24.16 -19.04
CA ASP A 83 -33.60 24.38 -17.61
C ASP A 83 -32.41 23.71 -16.91
N ALA A 84 -31.90 24.35 -15.86
CA ALA A 84 -30.76 23.82 -15.15
C ALA A 84 -31.06 22.36 -14.74
N VAL A 85 -30.19 21.42 -15.12
CA VAL A 85 -30.26 19.99 -14.71
C VAL A 85 -30.31 19.82 -13.18
N ARG A 86 -30.09 20.92 -12.43
CA ARG A 86 -30.20 21.01 -10.99
C ARG A 86 -31.29 22.01 -10.64
N GLU A 87 -32.50 21.51 -10.52
CA GLU A 87 -33.67 22.29 -10.11
C GLU A 87 -33.48 22.90 -8.70
N ASN A 88 -32.65 22.28 -7.84
CA ASN A 88 -32.55 22.62 -6.42
C ASN A 88 -31.31 23.42 -6.01
N VAL A 89 -31.49 24.33 -5.06
CA VAL A 89 -30.39 24.99 -4.33
C VAL A 89 -29.56 23.92 -3.62
N PRO A 90 -28.22 23.98 -3.69
CA PRO A 90 -27.38 23.02 -2.98
C PRO A 90 -27.64 23.09 -1.47
N ASN A 91 -27.63 21.95 -0.80
CA ASN A 91 -27.75 21.87 0.66
C ASN A 91 -26.38 21.64 1.29
N ILE A 92 -26.25 22.08 2.54
CA ILE A 92 -25.05 21.89 3.35
C ILE A 92 -25.40 20.92 4.48
N ASN A 93 -24.69 19.81 4.58
CA ASN A 93 -24.82 18.88 5.69
C ASN A 93 -24.08 19.43 6.92
N PRO A 94 -24.78 19.88 7.98
CA PRO A 94 -24.13 20.50 9.14
C PRO A 94 -23.19 19.54 9.88
N LYS A 95 -23.44 18.22 9.83
CA LYS A 95 -22.59 17.20 10.48
C LYS A 95 -21.25 16.97 9.78
N LEU A 96 -21.16 17.31 8.48
CA LEU A 96 -19.92 17.22 7.70
C LEU A 96 -19.23 18.59 7.56
N CYS A 97 -19.92 19.66 7.92
CA CYS A 97 -19.40 21.02 7.83
C CYS A 97 -18.37 21.25 8.93
N ARG A 98 -17.10 21.44 8.55
CA ARG A 98 -16.00 21.77 9.48
C ARG A 98 -15.82 23.27 9.69
N ARG A 99 -16.78 24.10 9.27
CA ARG A 99 -16.80 25.56 9.55
C ARG A 99 -15.60 26.33 8.99
N CYS A 100 -14.96 25.80 7.94
CA CYS A 100 -13.73 26.38 7.38
C CYS A 100 -13.96 27.64 6.52
N GLY A 101 -15.21 28.02 6.22
CA GLY A 101 -15.53 29.23 5.43
C GLY A 101 -15.19 29.16 3.94
N ALA A 102 -14.63 28.06 3.42
CA ALA A 102 -14.23 27.96 2.01
C ALA A 102 -15.37 28.24 1.02
N CYS A 103 -16.58 27.75 1.31
CA CYS A 103 -17.75 27.98 0.47
C CYS A 103 -18.28 29.42 0.53
N VAL A 104 -18.13 30.09 1.67
CA VAL A 104 -18.47 31.51 1.85
C VAL A 104 -17.56 32.35 0.97
N ASN A 105 -16.25 32.13 1.05
CA ASN A 105 -15.25 32.85 0.23
C ASN A 105 -15.40 32.60 -1.27
N ALA A 106 -15.86 31.41 -1.67
CA ALA A 106 -16.08 31.09 -3.08
C ALA A 106 -17.41 31.63 -3.65
N CYS A 107 -18.34 32.06 -2.81
CA CYS A 107 -19.66 32.49 -3.25
C CYS A 107 -19.65 33.96 -3.70
N ARG A 108 -19.51 34.19 -5.01
CA ARG A 108 -19.50 35.55 -5.58
C ARG A 108 -20.83 36.29 -5.48
N THR A 109 -21.94 35.57 -5.31
CA THR A 109 -23.27 36.19 -5.11
C THR A 109 -23.57 36.51 -3.65
N GLY A 110 -22.67 36.18 -2.72
CA GLY A 110 -22.88 36.40 -1.29
C GLY A 110 -24.01 35.55 -0.69
N ALA A 111 -24.46 34.50 -1.40
CA ALA A 111 -25.57 33.66 -0.99
C ALA A 111 -25.23 32.66 0.14
N ILE A 112 -23.98 32.60 0.63
CA ILE A 112 -23.58 31.63 1.66
C ILE A 112 -23.03 32.38 2.87
N GLN A 113 -23.58 32.09 4.06
CA GLN A 113 -23.18 32.70 5.32
C GLN A 113 -22.83 31.64 6.36
N LEU A 114 -21.92 31.98 7.28
CA LEU A 114 -21.62 31.14 8.44
C LEU A 114 -22.48 31.60 9.61
N ILE A 115 -23.41 30.77 10.06
CA ILE A 115 -24.26 31.06 11.21
C ILE A 115 -23.76 30.34 12.46
N SER A 116 -23.92 31.00 13.62
CA SER A 116 -23.58 30.46 14.94
C SER A 116 -24.66 30.87 15.92
N SER A 117 -25.77 30.14 15.96
CA SER A 117 -26.92 30.44 16.81
C SER A 117 -26.92 29.57 18.06
N GLY A 118 -26.35 30.08 19.16
CA GLY A 118 -26.54 29.56 20.51
C GLY A 118 -26.23 28.07 20.73
N ARG A 119 -27.26 27.22 20.69
CA ARG A 119 -27.19 25.78 21.04
C ARG A 119 -26.83 24.85 19.89
N GLU A 120 -26.88 25.32 18.64
CA GLU A 120 -26.53 24.51 17.47
C GLU A 120 -25.06 24.72 17.06
N GLU A 121 -24.46 23.66 16.52
CA GLU A 121 -23.14 23.72 15.95
C GLU A 121 -23.08 24.71 14.78
N ALA A 122 -22.13 25.65 14.83
CA ALA A 122 -21.93 26.61 13.75
C ALA A 122 -21.76 25.88 12.41
N HIS A 123 -22.40 26.38 11.36
CA HIS A 123 -22.34 25.79 10.03
C HIS A 123 -22.68 26.82 8.96
N SER A 124 -22.27 26.53 7.72
CA SER A 124 -22.62 27.38 6.59
C SER A 124 -24.05 27.10 6.14
N VAL A 125 -24.80 28.15 5.80
CA VAL A 125 -26.16 28.11 5.27
C VAL A 125 -26.23 28.88 3.96
N ILE A 126 -27.06 28.40 3.03
CA ILE A 126 -27.24 28.98 1.70
C ILE A 126 -28.59 29.69 1.65
N ASP A 127 -28.57 30.96 1.30
CA ASP A 127 -29.73 31.78 0.94
C ASP A 127 -30.23 31.33 -0.43
N GLU A 128 -31.41 30.73 -0.47
CA GLU A 128 -31.98 30.11 -1.66
C GLU A 128 -32.33 31.14 -2.74
N GLU A 129 -32.76 32.34 -2.34
CA GLU A 129 -33.17 33.41 -3.25
C GLU A 129 -31.96 34.05 -3.93
N LYS A 130 -30.83 34.16 -3.23
CA LYS A 130 -29.58 34.71 -3.79
C LYS A 130 -28.73 33.69 -4.55
N CYS A 131 -29.08 32.40 -4.47
CA CYS A 131 -28.26 31.33 -5.05
C CYS A 131 -28.51 31.18 -6.55
N VAL A 132 -27.52 31.53 -7.37
CA VAL A 132 -27.56 31.34 -8.83
C VAL A 132 -27.16 29.92 -9.28
N LYS A 133 -27.09 28.96 -8.34
CA LYS A 133 -26.88 27.52 -8.60
C LYS A 133 -25.61 27.19 -9.41
N CYS A 134 -24.53 27.97 -9.26
CA CYS A 134 -23.34 27.92 -10.12
C CYS A 134 -22.34 26.76 -9.88
N GLY A 135 -22.47 25.95 -8.83
CA GLY A 135 -21.56 24.82 -8.62
C GLY A 135 -20.35 25.09 -7.72
N TYR A 136 -19.87 26.33 -7.61
CA TYR A 136 -18.54 26.63 -7.08
C TYR A 136 -18.34 26.23 -5.61
N CYS A 137 -19.33 26.47 -4.75
CA CYS A 137 -19.28 26.13 -3.32
C CYS A 137 -18.99 24.64 -3.07
N SER A 138 -19.54 23.74 -3.90
CA SER A 138 -19.29 22.30 -3.80
C SER A 138 -17.87 21.89 -4.15
N ARG A 139 -17.22 22.61 -5.08
CA ARG A 139 -15.87 22.30 -5.57
C ARG A 139 -14.79 22.69 -4.58
N VAL A 140 -15.05 23.73 -3.79
CA VAL A 140 -14.10 24.24 -2.79
C VAL A 140 -14.30 23.61 -1.41
N CYS A 141 -15.32 22.78 -1.21
CA CYS A 141 -15.62 22.18 0.09
C CYS A 141 -14.70 20.98 0.36
N PRO A 142 -13.72 21.08 1.28
CA PRO A 142 -12.72 20.02 1.50
C PRO A 142 -13.31 18.78 2.17
N THR A 143 -14.47 18.91 2.80
CA THR A 143 -15.19 17.82 3.49
C THR A 143 -16.41 17.34 2.69
N GLU A 144 -16.60 17.90 1.50
CA GLU A 144 -17.71 17.59 0.60
C GLU A 144 -19.11 17.68 1.25
N ALA A 145 -19.27 18.58 2.23
CA ALA A 145 -20.51 18.81 2.96
C ALA A 145 -21.64 19.40 2.09
N ILE A 146 -21.33 19.89 0.89
CA ILE A 146 -22.27 20.60 0.00
C ILE A 146 -22.68 19.68 -1.16
N LYS A 147 -23.99 19.41 -1.32
CA LYS A 147 -24.53 18.51 -2.35
C LYS A 147 -25.67 19.17 -3.14
N TYR A 148 -25.88 18.72 -4.38
CA TYR A 148 -26.98 19.16 -5.25
C TYR A 148 -28.08 18.11 -5.27
N GLY A 149 -29.34 18.56 -5.17
CA GLY A 149 -30.52 17.71 -5.02
C GLY A 149 -31.01 17.64 -3.57
N GLU A 150 -32.24 17.18 -3.36
CA GLU A 150 -32.74 16.87 -2.01
C GLU A 150 -31.76 15.91 -1.32
N ILE A 151 -31.36 16.20 -0.08
CA ILE A 151 -30.88 15.15 0.81
C ILE A 151 -32.07 14.22 0.94
N LEU A 152 -32.13 13.18 0.12
CA LEU A 152 -33.15 12.16 0.26
C LEU A 152 -33.06 11.67 1.70
N PRO A 153 -34.15 11.72 2.47
CA PRO A 153 -34.14 11.27 3.85
C PRO A 153 -33.53 9.87 3.90
N ARG A 154 -32.82 9.56 5.00
CA ARG A 154 -32.14 8.27 5.23
C ARG A 154 -33.07 7.05 5.04
N SER A 155 -34.38 7.27 4.92
CA SER A 155 -35.43 6.27 4.97
C SER A 155 -36.53 6.55 3.95
N VAL A 156 -36.25 6.47 2.65
CA VAL A 156 -37.32 6.20 1.67
C VAL A 156 -37.49 4.68 1.61
N ALA A 157 -38.54 4.16 2.27
CA ALA A 157 -38.90 2.75 2.16
C ALA A 157 -39.07 2.38 0.67
N GLY A 158 -38.36 1.35 0.20
CA GLY A 158 -38.44 0.89 -1.19
C GLY A 158 -37.42 1.46 -2.19
N GLY A 159 -36.47 2.30 -1.77
CA GLY A 159 -35.45 2.85 -2.69
C GLY A 159 -34.54 1.77 -3.31
N LYS A 160 -34.25 1.90 -4.62
CA LYS A 160 -33.25 1.08 -5.35
C LYS A 160 -31.85 1.70 -5.27
N GLY A 161 -30.82 0.86 -5.16
CA GLY A 161 -29.40 1.25 -5.20
C GLY A 161 -28.58 0.27 -6.03
N VAL A 162 -27.46 0.72 -6.57
CA VAL A 162 -26.56 -0.12 -7.41
C VAL A 162 -25.47 -0.71 -6.54
N VAL A 163 -25.17 -1.99 -6.74
CA VAL A 163 -24.12 -2.72 -6.01
C VAL A 163 -23.25 -3.51 -6.97
N VAL A 164 -22.00 -3.77 -6.57
CA VAL A 164 -21.11 -4.71 -7.23
C VAL A 164 -21.23 -6.07 -6.54
N ASN A 165 -21.29 -7.15 -7.32
CA ASN A 165 -21.13 -8.51 -6.84
C ASN A 165 -19.67 -8.93 -6.95
N GLU A 166 -18.98 -8.99 -5.82
CA GLU A 166 -17.54 -9.32 -5.75
C GLU A 166 -17.24 -10.71 -6.33
N LYS A 167 -18.14 -11.69 -6.19
CA LYS A 167 -17.94 -13.04 -6.73
C LYS A 167 -18.02 -13.12 -8.25
N GLN A 168 -18.70 -12.16 -8.88
CA GLN A 168 -18.88 -12.12 -10.34
C GLN A 168 -17.97 -11.08 -11.01
N CYS A 169 -17.42 -10.15 -10.25
CA CYS A 169 -16.58 -9.10 -10.79
C CYS A 169 -15.21 -9.66 -11.19
N ILE A 170 -14.86 -9.51 -12.47
CA ILE A 170 -13.57 -9.94 -13.02
C ILE A 170 -12.45 -8.88 -12.85
N GLY A 171 -12.71 -7.76 -12.19
CA GLY A 171 -11.69 -6.75 -11.91
C GLY A 171 -11.17 -5.92 -13.11
N CYS A 172 -11.90 -5.85 -14.23
CA CYS A 172 -11.44 -5.13 -15.44
C CYS A 172 -11.36 -3.58 -15.33
N MET A 173 -11.92 -2.98 -14.27
CA MET A 173 -11.93 -1.53 -14.00
C MET A 173 -12.54 -0.63 -15.11
N THR A 174 -13.38 -1.17 -16.00
CA THR A 174 -14.09 -0.34 -16.97
C THR A 174 -15.11 0.59 -16.30
N CYS A 175 -15.85 0.07 -15.31
CA CYS A 175 -16.86 0.83 -14.57
C CYS A 175 -16.31 2.09 -13.88
N THR A 176 -15.07 2.05 -13.38
CA THR A 176 -14.44 3.20 -12.70
C THR A 176 -14.10 4.32 -13.68
N ARG A 177 -13.76 3.98 -14.94
CA ARG A 177 -13.41 4.94 -15.98
C ARG A 177 -14.62 5.63 -16.59
N VAL A 178 -15.74 4.93 -16.71
CA VAL A 178 -16.97 5.48 -17.31
C VAL A 178 -17.84 6.24 -16.30
N CYS A 179 -17.63 6.04 -15.00
CA CYS A 179 -18.52 6.63 -13.99
C CYS A 179 -18.40 8.16 -13.98
N PRO A 180 -19.48 8.90 -14.32
CA PRO A 180 -19.45 10.37 -14.34
C PRO A 180 -19.49 10.96 -12.92
N SER A 181 -19.92 10.18 -11.92
CA SER A 181 -20.01 10.58 -10.53
C SER A 181 -18.69 10.32 -9.80
N LYS A 182 -17.86 11.36 -9.66
CA LYS A 182 -16.60 11.28 -8.91
C LYS A 182 -16.86 10.80 -7.47
N GLY A 183 -16.15 9.75 -7.05
CA GLY A 183 -16.30 9.12 -5.73
C GLY A 183 -17.45 8.12 -5.59
N ALA A 184 -18.26 7.91 -6.64
CA ALA A 184 -19.32 6.91 -6.63
C ALA A 184 -18.79 5.48 -6.76
N ILE A 185 -17.73 5.25 -7.55
CA ILE A 185 -17.06 3.96 -7.64
C ILE A 185 -15.64 4.11 -7.11
N ASN A 186 -15.30 3.34 -6.10
CA ASN A 186 -13.98 3.28 -5.49
C ASN A 186 -13.44 1.85 -5.63
N VAL A 187 -12.13 1.67 -5.52
CA VAL A 187 -11.49 0.34 -5.56
C VAL A 187 -11.01 0.00 -4.16
N GLY A 188 -11.44 -1.14 -3.63
CA GLY A 188 -11.00 -1.61 -2.31
C GLY A 188 -9.52 -1.95 -2.31
N LYS A 189 -8.78 -1.58 -1.26
CA LYS A 189 -7.38 -1.97 -1.06
C LYS A 189 -7.24 -3.45 -0.77
N ILE A 190 -8.19 -4.06 -0.06
CA ILE A 190 -8.14 -5.49 0.30
C ILE A 190 -8.61 -6.35 -0.86
N SER A 191 -9.85 -6.13 -1.31
CA SER A 191 -10.45 -6.96 -2.36
C SER A 191 -9.87 -6.69 -3.74
N LYS A 192 -9.22 -5.53 -3.95
CA LYS A 192 -8.79 -5.02 -5.27
C LYS A 192 -9.93 -4.92 -6.29
N LEU A 193 -11.18 -4.92 -5.82
CA LEU A 193 -12.38 -4.87 -6.65
C LEU A 193 -13.12 -3.54 -6.49
N PRO A 194 -13.86 -3.10 -7.52
CA PRO A 194 -14.66 -1.89 -7.43
C PRO A 194 -15.87 -2.09 -6.49
N TYR A 195 -16.19 -1.06 -5.71
CA TYR A 195 -17.39 -0.98 -4.89
C TYR A 195 -18.04 0.40 -5.03
N ILE A 196 -19.37 0.43 -4.88
CA ILE A 196 -20.17 1.64 -5.15
C ILE A 196 -20.56 2.30 -3.83
N ASN A 197 -20.31 3.61 -3.72
CA ASN A 197 -20.83 4.45 -2.66
C ASN A 197 -22.25 4.92 -3.01
N PRO A 198 -23.30 4.41 -2.33
CA PRO A 198 -24.68 4.73 -2.67
C PRO A 198 -25.03 6.20 -2.42
N ALA A 199 -24.24 6.94 -1.63
CA ALA A 199 -24.45 8.36 -1.39
C ALA A 199 -23.99 9.24 -2.56
N TYR A 200 -23.09 8.74 -3.41
CA TYR A 200 -22.55 9.46 -4.58
C TYR A 200 -23.05 8.89 -5.91
N CYS A 201 -23.68 7.72 -5.89
CA CYS A 201 -24.21 7.07 -7.09
C CYS A 201 -25.47 7.80 -7.60
N ALA A 202 -25.37 8.42 -8.77
CA ALA A 202 -26.50 9.04 -9.46
C ALA A 202 -27.48 8.02 -10.08
N ARG A 203 -27.07 6.74 -10.18
CA ARG A 203 -27.82 5.64 -10.82
C ARG A 203 -28.12 5.89 -12.32
N CYS A 204 -27.13 6.42 -13.06
CA CYS A 204 -27.22 6.64 -14.52
C CYS A 204 -26.96 5.37 -15.36
N GLU A 205 -26.73 4.22 -14.72
CA GLU A 205 -26.58 2.90 -15.37
C GLU A 205 -25.36 2.68 -16.28
N GLU A 206 -24.61 3.72 -16.66
CA GLU A 206 -23.36 3.63 -17.45
C GLU A 206 -22.41 2.50 -17.01
N CYS A 207 -22.18 2.38 -15.70
CA CYS A 207 -21.29 1.35 -15.14
C CYS A 207 -21.83 -0.07 -15.29
N MET A 208 -23.15 -0.24 -15.40
CA MET A 208 -23.83 -1.51 -15.63
C MET A 208 -23.69 -1.92 -17.10
N ASP A 209 -23.89 -0.99 -18.02
CA ASP A 209 -23.87 -1.23 -19.47
C ASP A 209 -22.49 -1.67 -19.95
N VAL A 210 -21.44 -1.07 -19.40
CA VAL A 210 -20.05 -1.44 -19.75
C VAL A 210 -19.50 -2.62 -18.96
N CYS A 211 -20.30 -3.28 -18.10
CA CYS A 211 -19.81 -4.36 -17.24
C CYS A 211 -19.86 -5.72 -17.98
N PRO A 212 -18.73 -6.26 -18.48
CA PRO A 212 -18.73 -7.48 -19.29
C PRO A 212 -19.16 -8.73 -18.50
N SER A 213 -18.99 -8.72 -17.18
CA SER A 213 -19.38 -9.82 -16.28
C SER A 213 -20.79 -9.66 -15.72
N THR A 214 -21.50 -8.57 -16.04
CA THR A 214 -22.80 -8.21 -15.45
C THR A 214 -22.80 -8.18 -13.91
N ALA A 215 -21.64 -7.97 -13.29
CA ALA A 215 -21.45 -8.00 -11.85
C ALA A 215 -22.09 -6.79 -11.14
N ILE A 216 -22.37 -5.71 -11.88
CA ILE A 216 -22.98 -4.48 -11.36
C ILE A 216 -24.49 -4.57 -11.60
N ARG A 217 -25.28 -4.53 -10.53
CA ARG A 217 -26.75 -4.73 -10.60
C ARG A 217 -27.49 -3.86 -9.60
N TYR A 218 -28.79 -3.69 -9.85
CA TYR A 218 -29.69 -3.13 -8.86
C TYR A 218 -29.89 -4.04 -7.64
N SER A 219 -30.05 -3.41 -6.49
CA SER A 219 -30.39 -3.99 -5.20
C SER A 219 -31.26 -3.00 -4.42
N SER A 220 -31.72 -3.38 -3.23
CA SER A 220 -32.34 -2.42 -2.33
C SER A 220 -31.30 -1.42 -1.80
N ARG A 221 -31.72 -0.17 -1.58
CA ARG A 221 -30.88 0.89 -1.01
C ARG A 221 -30.31 0.47 0.35
N LYS A 222 -31.12 -0.18 1.19
CA LYS A 222 -30.66 -0.77 2.47
C LYS A 222 -29.46 -1.70 2.27
N LYS A 223 -29.58 -2.69 1.37
CA LYS A 223 -28.49 -3.63 1.07
C LYS A 223 -27.26 -2.94 0.46
N ALA A 224 -27.46 -1.89 -0.34
CA ALA A 224 -26.36 -1.13 -0.93
C ALA A 224 -25.53 -0.40 0.14
N TYR A 225 -26.19 0.26 1.11
CA TYR A 225 -25.51 0.89 2.23
C TYR A 225 -24.89 -0.11 3.20
N GLU A 226 -25.54 -1.25 3.46
CA GLU A 226 -24.97 -2.33 4.27
C GLU A 226 -23.69 -2.89 3.66
N LYS A 227 -23.70 -3.19 2.34
CA LYS A 227 -22.50 -3.64 1.62
C LYS A 227 -21.39 -2.59 1.65
N PHE A 228 -21.71 -1.35 1.31
CA PHE A 228 -20.75 -0.25 1.34
C PHE A 228 -20.16 -0.05 2.74
N GLY A 229 -20.99 -0.09 3.78
CA GLY A 229 -20.56 0.03 5.17
C GLY A 229 -19.58 -1.06 5.55
N LYS A 230 -19.89 -2.33 5.26
CA LYS A 230 -18.99 -3.46 5.52
C LYS A 230 -17.63 -3.30 4.86
N ILE A 231 -17.62 -2.97 3.56
CA ILE A 231 -16.37 -2.76 2.81
C ILE A 231 -15.60 -1.59 3.42
N LYS A 232 -16.25 -0.45 3.69
CA LYS A 232 -15.56 0.72 4.23
C LYS A 232 -15.00 0.47 5.63
N THR A 233 -15.71 -0.27 6.48
CA THR A 233 -15.19 -0.69 7.79
C THR A 233 -13.93 -1.53 7.63
N MET A 234 -13.95 -2.55 6.74
CA MET A 234 -12.77 -3.38 6.49
C MET A 234 -11.58 -2.56 5.96
N GLU A 235 -11.83 -1.61 5.05
CA GLU A 235 -10.79 -0.72 4.53
C GLU A 235 -10.17 0.18 5.63
N ILE A 236 -10.99 0.73 6.52
CA ILE A 236 -10.49 1.52 7.67
C ILE A 236 -9.65 0.64 8.60
N VAL A 237 -10.13 -0.57 8.91
CA VAL A 237 -9.39 -1.52 9.75
C VAL A 237 -8.05 -1.87 9.10
N SER A 238 -8.01 -2.12 7.79
CA SER A 238 -6.75 -2.38 7.06
C SER A 238 -5.79 -1.20 7.13
N GLU A 239 -6.25 0.03 6.97
CA GLU A 239 -5.39 1.22 7.06
C GLU A 239 -4.81 1.41 8.48
N LEU A 240 -5.60 1.11 9.51
CA LEU A 240 -5.14 1.14 10.90
C LEU A 240 -4.09 0.05 11.17
N LEU A 241 -4.36 -1.18 10.73
CA LEU A 241 -3.44 -2.30 10.86
C LEU A 241 -2.12 -2.02 10.13
N GLU A 242 -2.16 -1.58 8.87
CA GLU A 242 -0.95 -1.22 8.12
C GLU A 242 -0.08 -0.19 8.86
N LYS A 243 -0.72 0.81 9.49
CA LYS A 243 -0.01 1.84 10.25
C LYS A 243 0.65 1.28 11.52
N GLU A 244 -0.06 0.42 12.26
CA GLU A 244 0.45 -0.21 13.47
C GLU A 244 1.55 -1.23 13.16
N THR A 245 1.34 -2.10 12.16
CA THR A 245 2.36 -3.07 11.71
C THR A 245 3.62 -2.37 11.23
N ALA A 246 3.50 -1.25 10.51
CA ALA A 246 4.67 -0.47 10.09
C ALA A 246 5.42 0.15 11.28
N LYS A 247 4.73 0.50 12.36
CA LYS A 247 5.37 0.97 13.60
C LYS A 247 6.11 -0.19 14.27
N LEU A 248 5.42 -1.31 14.48
CA LEU A 248 6.00 -2.51 15.10
C LEU A 248 7.24 -3.02 14.34
N ALA A 249 7.19 -3.05 13.01
CA ALA A 249 8.33 -3.47 12.19
C ALA A 249 9.55 -2.55 12.36
N ARG A 250 9.35 -1.23 12.48
CA ARG A 250 10.45 -0.28 12.77
C ARG A 250 11.02 -0.49 14.16
N ASP A 251 10.14 -0.71 15.14
CA ASP A 251 10.53 -0.91 16.53
C ASP A 251 11.33 -2.23 16.68
N ALA A 252 10.88 -3.32 16.04
CA ALA A 252 11.62 -4.59 15.98
C ALA A 252 13.01 -4.43 15.34
N GLY A 253 13.13 -3.67 14.24
CA GLY A 253 14.43 -3.40 13.61
C GLY A 253 15.39 -2.60 14.51
N LYS A 254 14.87 -1.71 15.36
CA LYS A 254 15.68 -1.01 16.37
C LYS A 254 16.19 -1.97 17.44
N VAL A 255 15.32 -2.86 17.94
CA VAL A 255 15.70 -3.87 18.93
C VAL A 255 16.80 -4.78 18.39
N ASP A 256 16.69 -5.26 17.15
CA ASP A 256 17.75 -6.05 16.50
C ASP A 256 19.08 -5.28 16.42
N THR A 257 19.04 -3.99 16.10
CA THR A 257 20.24 -3.14 16.07
C THR A 257 20.90 -3.03 17.46
N ILE A 258 20.10 -2.89 18.51
CA ILE A 258 20.56 -2.81 19.90
C ILE A 258 21.17 -4.15 20.35
N LEU A 259 20.47 -5.27 20.09
CA LEU A 259 20.97 -6.60 20.41
C LEU A 259 22.31 -6.87 19.71
N ASN A 260 22.42 -6.53 18.42
CA ASN A 260 23.67 -6.65 17.68
C ASN A 260 24.81 -5.80 18.26
N LYS A 261 24.50 -4.60 18.76
CA LYS A 261 25.48 -3.74 19.43
C LYS A 261 25.92 -4.33 20.77
N ILE A 262 24.99 -4.72 21.63
CA ILE A 262 25.30 -5.33 22.94
C ILE A 262 26.11 -6.61 22.76
N SER A 263 25.72 -7.48 21.81
CA SER A 263 26.46 -8.69 21.47
C SER A 263 27.92 -8.37 21.11
N ARG A 264 28.18 -7.35 20.29
CA ARG A 264 29.54 -6.92 19.94
C ARG A 264 30.32 -6.38 21.13
N ASP A 265 29.69 -5.50 21.92
CA ASP A 265 30.33 -4.86 23.06
C ASP A 265 30.73 -5.89 24.12
N VAL A 266 29.79 -6.77 24.51
CA VAL A 266 30.05 -7.83 25.50
C VAL A 266 31.07 -8.84 24.98
N SER A 267 30.99 -9.22 23.69
CA SER A 267 31.96 -10.13 23.10
C SER A 267 33.39 -9.58 23.06
N PHE A 268 33.55 -8.25 23.01
CA PHE A 268 34.85 -7.57 23.03
C PHE A 268 35.37 -7.37 24.45
N GLU A 269 34.49 -7.09 25.41
CA GLU A 269 34.84 -6.93 26.83
C GLU A 269 35.28 -8.26 27.47
N HIS A 270 34.79 -9.39 26.96
CA HIS A 270 35.06 -10.73 27.50
C HIS A 270 35.90 -11.58 26.56
N THR A 271 37.09 -11.96 27.03
CA THR A 271 38.08 -12.74 26.27
C THR A 271 38.00 -14.23 26.56
N GLU A 272 37.25 -14.61 27.58
CA GLU A 272 37.01 -15.98 27.99
C GLU A 272 36.36 -16.79 26.86
N ASP A 273 36.73 -18.06 26.76
CA ASP A 273 36.18 -18.97 25.76
C ASP A 273 34.71 -19.29 26.03
N GLU A 274 34.31 -19.28 27.30
CA GLU A 274 32.93 -19.50 27.74
C GLU A 274 32.56 -18.51 28.83
N PHE A 275 31.36 -17.94 28.71
CA PHE A 275 30.79 -17.08 29.74
C PHE A 275 29.27 -17.02 29.62
N GLU A 276 28.65 -16.58 30.71
CA GLU A 276 27.24 -16.22 30.79
C GLU A 276 27.14 -14.91 31.57
N ILE A 277 26.59 -13.88 30.93
CA ILE A 277 26.54 -12.53 31.51
C ILE A 277 25.10 -12.02 31.48
N ASP A 278 24.62 -11.61 32.65
CA ASP A 278 23.33 -10.91 32.78
C ASP A 278 23.44 -9.52 32.14
N ILE A 279 22.70 -9.31 31.05
CA ILE A 279 22.66 -8.05 30.29
C ILE A 279 21.35 -7.30 30.47
N THR A 280 20.50 -7.73 31.41
CA THR A 280 19.12 -7.26 31.55
C THR A 280 19.03 -5.74 31.67
N ASP A 281 19.83 -5.13 32.54
CA ASP A 281 19.80 -3.69 32.78
C ASP A 281 20.38 -2.92 31.57
N LYS A 282 21.48 -3.39 30.99
CA LYS A 282 22.10 -2.80 29.80
C LYS A 282 21.11 -2.78 28.62
N LEU A 283 20.38 -3.87 28.42
CA LEU A 283 19.37 -3.97 27.36
C LEU A 283 18.18 -3.02 27.62
N LYS A 284 17.66 -2.98 28.85
CA LYS A 284 16.57 -2.08 29.23
C LYS A 284 16.93 -0.62 29.00
N ASP A 285 18.13 -0.22 29.38
CA ASP A 285 18.62 1.15 29.21
C ASP A 285 18.73 1.53 27.73
N GLU A 286 19.29 0.66 26.89
CA GLU A 286 19.41 0.92 25.45
C GLU A 286 18.05 0.96 24.74
N ILE A 287 17.13 0.07 25.10
CA ILE A 287 15.78 0.05 24.52
C ILE A 287 14.99 1.30 24.94
N SER A 288 15.05 1.67 26.22
CA SER A 288 14.39 2.87 26.75
C SER A 288 14.93 4.15 26.12
N ALA A 289 16.21 4.18 25.73
CA ALA A 289 16.81 5.31 25.02
C ALA A 289 16.39 5.39 23.54
N ALA A 290 16.08 4.26 22.90
CA ALA A 290 15.77 4.19 21.47
C ALA A 290 14.26 4.28 21.13
N MET A 291 13.39 4.10 22.12
CA MET A 291 11.95 3.96 21.97
C MET A 291 11.17 4.82 22.98
N ASP A 292 10.09 5.47 22.53
CA ASP A 292 9.26 6.37 23.36
C ASP A 292 8.33 5.61 24.35
N GLY A 293 8.74 4.45 24.86
CA GLY A 293 7.92 3.62 25.74
C GLY A 293 8.73 2.68 26.62
N ALA A 294 8.21 2.36 27.80
CA ALA A 294 8.75 1.32 28.66
C ALA A 294 8.29 -0.04 28.11
N LEU A 295 9.20 -0.76 27.44
CA LEU A 295 9.00 -2.18 27.13
C LEU A 295 9.37 -3.01 28.37
N GLU A 296 8.54 -3.98 28.72
CA GLU A 296 8.87 -4.95 29.76
C GLU A 296 9.75 -6.06 29.17
N ILE A 297 10.49 -6.79 30.02
CA ILE A 297 11.30 -7.94 29.58
C ILE A 297 10.40 -8.98 28.90
N GLU A 298 9.19 -9.17 29.45
CA GLU A 298 8.20 -10.11 28.94
C GLU A 298 7.82 -9.81 27.48
N ASP A 299 7.80 -8.55 27.07
CA ASP A 299 7.45 -8.13 25.70
C ASP A 299 8.55 -8.46 24.68
N ILE A 300 9.79 -8.62 25.13
CA ILE A 300 10.98 -8.81 24.27
C ILE A 300 11.45 -10.26 24.30
N LYS A 301 10.94 -11.08 25.22
CA LYS A 301 11.32 -12.49 25.36
C LYS A 301 11.20 -13.25 24.04
N ASP A 302 10.06 -13.14 23.36
CA ASP A 302 9.83 -13.81 22.07
C ASP A 302 10.80 -13.32 20.98
N VAL A 303 11.16 -12.03 21.01
CA VAL A 303 12.14 -11.45 20.07
C VAL A 303 13.52 -12.04 20.33
N ILE A 304 13.91 -12.14 21.60
CA ILE A 304 15.18 -12.74 22.02
C ILE A 304 15.26 -14.21 21.66
N GLU A 305 14.22 -14.99 21.95
CA GLU A 305 14.15 -16.42 21.60
C GLU A 305 14.16 -16.64 20.08
N SER A 306 13.74 -15.64 19.30
CA SER A 306 13.83 -15.68 17.83
C SER A 306 15.19 -15.27 17.26
N THR A 307 16.11 -14.75 18.09
CA THR A 307 17.45 -14.36 17.62
C THR A 307 18.26 -15.59 17.25
N VAL A 308 18.94 -15.52 16.10
CA VAL A 308 19.74 -16.63 15.60
C VAL A 308 21.09 -16.63 16.32
N PRO A 309 21.53 -17.78 16.90
CA PRO A 309 22.86 -17.93 17.46
C PRO A 309 23.95 -17.62 16.42
N LYS A 310 24.94 -16.83 16.81
CA LYS A 310 26.10 -16.51 15.96
C LYS A 310 27.21 -17.51 16.25
N ARG A 311 27.67 -18.19 15.21
CA ARG A 311 28.81 -19.10 15.30
C ARG A 311 30.05 -18.47 14.68
N ASN A 312 31.18 -18.69 15.32
CA ASN A 312 32.49 -18.30 14.79
C ASN A 312 33.47 -19.46 14.94
N ILE A 313 34.30 -19.68 13.93
CA ILE A 313 35.28 -20.76 13.90
C ILE A 313 36.68 -20.16 13.73
N ALA A 314 37.63 -20.63 14.51
CA ALA A 314 39.02 -20.17 14.46
C ALA A 314 39.98 -21.36 14.54
N VAL A 315 41.14 -21.21 13.92
CA VAL A 315 42.24 -22.19 14.00
C VAL A 315 43.35 -21.59 14.86
N VAL A 316 43.72 -22.29 15.94
CA VAL A 316 44.81 -21.92 16.83
C VAL A 316 46.12 -22.31 16.16
N GLU A 317 46.88 -21.31 15.72
CA GLU A 317 48.10 -21.51 14.94
C GLU A 317 49.14 -22.35 15.69
N GLU A 318 49.27 -22.14 17.00
CA GLU A 318 50.29 -22.78 17.84
C GLU A 318 50.13 -24.31 17.97
N SER A 319 48.90 -24.83 17.85
CA SER A 319 48.61 -26.26 17.97
C SER A 319 48.34 -26.93 16.63
N CYS A 320 48.10 -26.16 15.56
CA CYS A 320 47.79 -26.71 14.25
C CYS A 320 49.07 -27.20 13.55
N ILE A 321 49.19 -28.51 13.36
CA ILE A 321 50.35 -29.09 12.65
C ILE A 321 50.16 -29.21 11.13
N GLY A 322 49.04 -28.74 10.59
CA GLY A 322 48.76 -28.83 9.14
C GLY A 322 48.54 -30.26 8.61
N CYS A 323 47.96 -31.17 9.40
CA CYS A 323 47.77 -32.57 8.98
C CYS A 323 46.70 -32.79 7.89
N GLY A 324 45.84 -31.79 7.63
CA GLY A 324 44.79 -31.84 6.60
C GLY A 324 43.58 -32.73 6.91
N ALA A 325 43.51 -33.39 8.07
CA ALA A 325 42.38 -34.27 8.41
C ALA A 325 41.02 -33.56 8.34
N CYS A 326 40.99 -32.30 8.77
CA CYS A 326 39.81 -31.47 8.82
C CYS A 326 39.31 -31.04 7.42
N ILE A 327 40.20 -30.98 6.41
CA ILE A 327 39.84 -30.70 5.01
C ILE A 327 39.02 -31.87 4.46
N GLY A 328 39.47 -33.11 4.71
CA GLY A 328 38.80 -34.32 4.21
C GLY A 328 37.39 -34.55 4.75
N VAL A 329 37.07 -34.01 5.94
CA VAL A 329 35.73 -34.14 6.56
C VAL A 329 34.81 -32.93 6.28
N CYS A 330 35.33 -31.86 5.68
CA CYS A 330 34.57 -30.64 5.44
C CYS A 330 33.48 -30.88 4.38
N PRO A 331 32.19 -30.76 4.74
CA PRO A 331 31.11 -31.14 3.82
C PRO A 331 30.86 -30.15 2.69
N VAL A 332 31.48 -28.96 2.78
CA VAL A 332 31.32 -27.81 1.86
C VAL A 332 32.67 -27.31 1.35
N GLU A 333 33.75 -28.09 1.54
CA GLU A 333 35.10 -27.80 1.02
C GLU A 333 35.66 -26.41 1.43
N ALA A 334 35.14 -25.82 2.51
CA ALA A 334 35.52 -24.48 2.97
C ALA A 334 36.91 -24.38 3.64
N MET A 335 37.78 -25.38 3.55
CA MET A 335 39.05 -25.40 4.29
C MET A 335 40.23 -25.67 3.39
N GLU A 336 41.29 -24.88 3.57
CA GLU A 336 42.47 -24.87 2.71
C GLU A 336 43.76 -24.98 3.54
N LEU A 337 44.80 -25.55 2.96
CA LEU A 337 46.11 -25.67 3.59
C LEU A 337 47.21 -25.22 2.64
N GLU A 338 47.88 -24.13 3.01
CA GLU A 338 49.05 -23.60 2.31
C GLU A 338 50.27 -23.69 3.21
N MET A 339 51.05 -24.78 3.11
CA MET A 339 52.25 -24.93 3.93
C MET A 339 53.24 -23.77 3.70
N PRO A 340 53.83 -23.20 4.76
CA PRO A 340 53.89 -23.69 6.15
C PRO A 340 52.75 -23.20 7.08
N SER A 341 51.73 -22.53 6.55
CA SER A 341 50.66 -21.94 7.35
C SER A 341 49.71 -22.99 7.92
N PRO A 342 49.06 -22.70 9.07
CA PRO A 342 47.93 -23.47 9.58
C PRO A 342 46.79 -23.60 8.56
N VAL A 343 45.89 -24.55 8.81
CA VAL A 343 44.66 -24.67 8.00
C VAL A 343 43.85 -23.37 8.10
N HIS A 344 43.39 -22.86 6.97
CA HIS A 344 42.54 -21.69 6.87
C HIS A 344 41.09 -22.10 6.62
N VAL A 345 40.13 -21.37 7.21
CA VAL A 345 38.69 -21.58 7.02
C VAL A 345 38.13 -20.43 6.19
N GLY A 346 37.58 -20.74 5.02
CA GLY A 346 36.96 -19.78 4.11
C GLY A 346 35.52 -19.41 4.49
N GLU A 347 34.97 -18.42 3.77
CA GLU A 347 33.64 -17.84 4.00
C GLU A 347 32.49 -18.83 3.73
N GLU A 348 32.73 -19.89 2.95
CA GLU A 348 31.76 -20.95 2.63
C GLU A 348 31.45 -21.86 3.84
N CYS A 349 32.08 -21.63 5.00
CA CYS A 349 31.88 -22.45 6.19
C CYS A 349 30.45 -22.33 6.73
N ILE A 350 29.80 -23.48 6.87
CA ILE A 350 28.44 -23.60 7.42
C ILE A 350 28.41 -23.91 8.93
N TYR A 351 29.53 -23.77 9.63
CA TYR A 351 29.66 -23.97 11.09
C TYR A 351 29.11 -25.32 11.61
N CYS A 352 29.29 -26.38 10.81
CA CYS A 352 28.71 -27.69 11.11
C CYS A 352 29.43 -28.48 12.20
N GLY A 353 30.63 -28.07 12.65
CA GLY A 353 31.37 -28.67 13.77
C GLY A 353 32.14 -29.97 13.50
N LYS A 354 32.05 -30.58 12.31
CA LYS A 354 32.78 -31.84 11.99
C LYS A 354 34.31 -31.72 12.11
N CYS A 355 34.86 -30.58 11.71
CA CYS A 355 36.30 -30.33 11.77
C CYS A 355 36.81 -30.21 13.21
N VAL A 356 35.97 -29.72 14.14
CA VAL A 356 36.29 -29.64 15.57
C VAL A 356 36.46 -31.04 16.13
N GLU A 357 35.45 -31.90 15.93
CA GLU A 357 35.46 -33.30 16.39
C GLU A 357 36.64 -34.10 15.82
N THR A 358 36.99 -33.86 14.54
CA THR A 358 38.05 -34.61 13.85
C THR A 358 39.45 -34.15 14.23
N CYS A 359 39.64 -32.94 14.77
CA CYS A 359 40.97 -32.39 15.04
C CYS A 359 41.61 -33.05 16.28
N PRO A 360 42.65 -33.89 16.13
CA PRO A 360 43.23 -34.59 17.28
C PRO A 360 44.09 -33.67 18.17
N PHE A 361 44.40 -32.47 17.69
CA PHE A 361 45.21 -31.46 18.40
C PHE A 361 44.35 -30.38 19.05
N GLY A 362 43.02 -30.43 18.92
CA GLY A 362 42.11 -29.41 19.46
C GLY A 362 42.36 -28.01 18.88
N SER A 363 42.96 -27.90 17.70
CA SER A 363 43.37 -26.63 17.11
C SER A 363 42.24 -25.88 16.44
N ILE A 364 41.06 -26.48 16.28
CA ILE A 364 39.91 -25.86 15.62
C ILE A 364 38.86 -25.59 16.69
N VAL A 365 38.58 -24.32 16.95
CA VAL A 365 37.66 -23.88 18.00
C VAL A 365 36.42 -23.30 17.32
N LEU A 366 35.25 -23.88 17.64
CA LEU A 366 33.95 -23.38 17.21
C LEU A 366 33.21 -22.81 18.42
N LYS A 367 32.88 -21.53 18.37
CA LYS A 367 32.16 -20.81 19.41
C LYS A 367 30.74 -20.49 18.95
N GLU A 368 29.78 -20.54 19.86
CA GLU A 368 28.41 -20.10 19.64
C GLU A 368 28.03 -19.03 20.67
N GLU A 369 27.56 -17.90 20.17
CA GLU A 369 27.10 -16.76 20.96
C GLU A 369 25.61 -16.54 20.72
N TYR A 370 24.83 -16.45 21.79
CA TYR A 370 23.39 -16.28 21.71
C TYR A 370 22.84 -15.58 22.94
N PHE A 371 21.58 -15.13 22.83
CA PHE A 371 20.84 -14.60 23.96
C PHE A 371 19.99 -15.71 24.56
N ASP A 372 19.99 -15.81 25.88
CA ASP A 372 19.15 -16.74 26.63
C ASP A 372 18.27 -15.99 27.62
N ALA A 373 17.04 -16.45 27.82
CA ALA A 373 16.05 -15.79 28.65
C ALA A 373 15.46 -16.78 29.67
N HIS A 374 16.01 -16.77 30.88
CA HIS A 374 15.51 -17.54 32.02
C HIS A 374 15.47 -16.68 33.29
N ASP A 375 14.68 -17.12 34.28
CA ASP A 375 14.53 -16.44 35.58
C ASP A 375 14.19 -14.94 35.51
N ASN A 376 13.41 -14.55 34.49
CA ASN A 376 13.02 -13.17 34.20
C ASN A 376 14.21 -12.23 33.96
N LYS A 377 15.31 -12.78 33.45
CA LYS A 377 16.54 -12.09 33.09
C LYS A 377 16.96 -12.49 31.68
N ILE A 378 17.83 -11.68 31.10
CA ILE A 378 18.36 -11.91 29.77
C ILE A 378 19.88 -12.01 29.90
N PHE A 379 20.40 -13.13 29.42
CA PHE A 379 21.80 -13.45 29.45
C PHE A 379 22.36 -13.43 28.03
N PHE A 380 23.59 -12.95 27.89
CA PHE A 380 24.39 -13.18 26.69
C PHE A 380 25.38 -14.29 27.00
N VAL A 381 25.31 -15.38 26.23
CA VAL A 381 26.03 -16.61 26.49
C VAL A 381 27.00 -16.86 25.35
N ARG A 382 28.25 -17.18 25.70
CA ARG A 382 29.25 -17.76 24.78
C ARG A 382 29.58 -19.16 25.27
N LYS A 383 29.52 -20.14 24.39
CA LYS A 383 29.94 -21.53 24.67
C LYS A 383 30.81 -22.08 23.55
N ASN A 384 31.69 -23.01 23.89
CA ASN A 384 32.37 -23.81 22.88
C ASN A 384 31.47 -24.95 22.40
N LEU A 385 31.59 -25.27 21.12
CA LEU A 385 30.94 -26.41 20.50
C LEU A 385 31.98 -27.50 20.26
N GLU A 386 31.85 -28.62 20.95
CA GLU A 386 32.81 -29.73 20.91
C GLU A 386 32.71 -30.60 19.64
N GLY A 387 31.66 -30.42 18.84
CA GLY A 387 31.43 -31.27 17.68
C GLY A 387 30.25 -30.83 16.82
N PRO A 388 29.78 -31.70 15.92
CA PRO A 388 28.72 -31.36 15.01
C PRO A 388 27.37 -31.19 15.68
N ARG A 389 26.46 -30.48 15.01
CA ARG A 389 25.07 -30.38 15.46
C ARG A 389 24.46 -31.78 15.54
N THR A 390 23.83 -32.06 16.67
CA THR A 390 23.07 -33.28 16.93
C THR A 390 21.59 -32.92 17.01
N GLY A 391 20.72 -33.85 16.62
CA GLY A 391 19.27 -33.63 16.63
C GLY A 391 18.53 -34.35 15.51
N GLU A 392 17.20 -34.23 15.53
CA GLU A 392 16.31 -34.83 14.53
C GLU A 392 15.46 -33.74 13.85
N ILE A 393 15.32 -33.83 12.53
CA ILE A 393 14.41 -32.96 11.78
C ILE A 393 13.02 -33.59 11.80
N SER A 394 12.07 -32.88 12.39
CA SER A 394 10.65 -33.23 12.34
C SER A 394 9.90 -32.31 11.38
N ILE A 395 8.98 -32.87 10.61
CA ILE A 395 8.17 -32.13 9.64
C ILE A 395 6.69 -32.36 9.94
N ASP A 396 5.97 -31.28 10.23
CA ASP A 396 4.53 -31.30 10.40
C ASP A 396 3.83 -31.34 9.03
N SER A 397 3.21 -32.47 8.72
CA SER A 397 2.49 -32.67 7.46
C SER A 397 1.18 -31.89 7.36
N GLU A 398 0.58 -31.45 8.46
CA GLU A 398 -0.65 -30.65 8.44
C GLU A 398 -0.36 -29.19 8.07
N THR A 399 0.76 -28.66 8.57
CA THR A 399 1.19 -27.28 8.32
C THR A 399 1.95 -27.14 6.99
N CYS A 400 2.69 -28.18 6.57
CA CYS A 400 3.54 -28.14 5.38
C CYS A 400 2.74 -27.90 4.08
N GLN A 401 3.11 -26.85 3.35
CA GLN A 401 2.50 -26.49 2.05
C GLN A 401 3.20 -27.11 0.83
N LEU A 402 4.17 -28.01 1.04
CA LEU A 402 4.95 -28.67 -0.02
C LEU A 402 5.62 -27.71 -1.04
N CYS A 403 6.00 -26.51 -0.60
CA CYS A 403 6.58 -25.49 -1.48
C CYS A 403 8.01 -25.80 -1.97
N GLY A 404 8.69 -26.80 -1.38
CA GLY A 404 10.02 -27.26 -1.80
C GLY A 404 11.20 -26.37 -1.43
N VAL A 405 10.98 -25.27 -0.68
CA VAL A 405 12.06 -24.33 -0.31
C VAL A 405 13.15 -25.01 0.52
N CYS A 406 12.77 -25.84 1.51
CA CYS A 406 13.72 -26.58 2.34
C CYS A 406 14.55 -27.61 1.54
N VAL A 407 13.96 -28.18 0.48
CA VAL A 407 14.65 -29.10 -0.44
C VAL A 407 15.71 -28.34 -1.23
N ASN A 408 15.33 -27.21 -1.84
CA ASN A 408 16.21 -26.40 -2.68
C ASN A 408 17.35 -25.73 -1.89
N LYS A 409 17.17 -25.48 -0.59
CA LYS A 409 18.15 -24.82 0.27
C LYS A 409 18.98 -25.79 1.10
N CYS A 410 18.79 -27.11 0.94
CA CYS A 410 19.57 -28.09 1.67
C CYS A 410 21.00 -28.19 1.10
N PRO A 411 22.06 -27.89 1.87
CA PRO A 411 23.44 -27.89 1.36
C PRO A 411 23.97 -29.29 1.04
N LYS A 412 23.29 -30.35 1.48
CA LYS A 412 23.70 -31.76 1.27
C LYS A 412 22.67 -32.57 0.49
N ASP A 413 21.68 -31.91 -0.12
CA ASP A 413 20.59 -32.57 -0.85
C ASP A 413 19.93 -33.70 -0.04
N ALA A 414 19.84 -33.51 1.28
CA ALA A 414 19.31 -34.50 2.21
C ALA A 414 17.78 -34.49 2.26
N MET A 415 17.12 -33.53 1.61
CA MET A 415 15.65 -33.44 1.60
C MET A 415 15.11 -33.69 0.20
N SER A 416 13.96 -34.36 0.10
CA SER A 416 13.27 -34.60 -1.18
C SER A 416 11.76 -34.64 -1.00
N ILE A 417 10.99 -34.40 -2.06
CA ILE A 417 9.53 -34.57 -2.04
C ILE A 417 9.20 -35.93 -2.64
N LYS A 418 8.61 -36.83 -1.85
CA LYS A 418 8.12 -38.15 -2.29
C LYS A 418 6.70 -38.35 -1.81
N GLU A 419 5.83 -38.86 -2.68
CA GLU A 419 4.42 -39.19 -2.34
C GLU A 419 3.65 -38.04 -1.66
N GLY A 420 3.91 -36.80 -2.06
CA GLY A 420 3.27 -35.62 -1.46
C GLY A 420 3.73 -35.30 -0.04
N LYS A 421 4.91 -35.77 0.39
CA LYS A 421 5.54 -35.41 1.67
C LYS A 421 7.00 -35.03 1.46
N VAL A 422 7.51 -34.14 2.30
CA VAL A 422 8.94 -33.89 2.39
C VAL A 422 9.56 -35.01 3.22
N VAL A 423 10.56 -35.69 2.65
CA VAL A 423 11.31 -36.79 3.28
C VAL A 423 12.75 -36.34 3.48
N VAL A 424 13.29 -36.63 4.66
CA VAL A 424 14.69 -36.33 5.04
C VAL A 424 15.48 -37.63 5.01
N ASP A 425 16.60 -37.62 4.29
CA ASP A 425 17.65 -38.63 4.31
C ASP A 425 18.55 -38.36 5.52
N THR A 426 18.39 -39.17 6.57
CA THR A 426 19.11 -39.04 7.84
C THR A 426 20.60 -39.33 7.71
N GLU A 427 21.04 -40.08 6.70
CA GLU A 427 22.46 -40.36 6.49
C GLU A 427 23.20 -39.18 5.87
N LYS A 428 22.51 -38.40 5.02
CA LYS A 428 23.06 -37.19 4.39
C LYS A 428 22.88 -35.94 5.23
N CYS A 429 21.86 -35.91 6.09
CA CYS A 429 21.55 -34.75 6.89
C CYS A 429 22.67 -34.44 7.89
N ILE A 430 23.15 -33.20 7.86
CA ILE A 430 24.18 -32.68 8.78
C ILE A 430 23.58 -31.79 9.88
N VAL A 431 22.25 -31.85 10.05
CA VAL A 431 21.54 -31.15 11.13
C VAL A 431 21.82 -29.64 11.15
N CYS A 432 21.95 -29.04 9.97
CA CYS A 432 22.42 -27.67 9.79
C CYS A 432 21.35 -26.57 9.97
N ASP A 433 20.17 -26.84 10.56
CA ASP A 433 19.01 -25.94 10.81
C ASP A 433 18.44 -25.10 9.65
N THR A 434 19.10 -25.06 8.49
CA THR A 434 18.73 -24.22 7.34
C THR A 434 17.28 -24.44 6.88
N CYS A 435 16.81 -25.68 6.93
CA CYS A 435 15.44 -26.04 6.56
C CYS A 435 14.37 -25.53 7.52
N GLU A 436 14.69 -25.39 8.82
CA GLU A 436 13.79 -24.80 9.81
C GLU A 436 13.70 -23.30 9.61
N VAL A 437 14.84 -22.61 9.54
CA VAL A 437 14.91 -21.15 9.36
C VAL A 437 14.24 -20.70 8.07
N THR A 438 14.39 -21.46 6.98
CA THR A 438 13.81 -21.07 5.68
C THR A 438 12.34 -21.51 5.53
N CYS A 439 11.74 -22.22 6.49
CA CYS A 439 10.36 -22.67 6.35
C CYS A 439 9.37 -21.52 6.60
N PRO A 440 8.66 -21.00 5.58
CA PRO A 440 7.82 -19.80 5.73
C PRO A 440 6.57 -20.04 6.62
N VAL A 441 6.20 -21.31 6.80
CA VAL A 441 5.05 -21.73 7.61
C VAL A 441 5.47 -22.41 8.91
N GLY A 442 6.78 -22.48 9.22
CA GLY A 442 7.28 -23.10 10.44
C GLY A 442 7.02 -24.62 10.57
N ALA A 443 6.74 -25.31 9.46
CA ALA A 443 6.42 -26.74 9.46
C ALA A 443 7.62 -27.66 9.70
N VAL A 444 8.85 -27.14 9.62
CA VAL A 444 10.08 -27.90 9.86
C VAL A 444 10.64 -27.48 11.20
N LYS A 445 10.89 -28.44 12.09
CA LYS A 445 11.42 -28.23 13.44
C LYS A 445 12.63 -29.13 13.69
N LEU A 446 13.75 -28.52 14.06
CA LEU A 446 14.90 -29.21 14.58
C LEU A 446 14.70 -29.46 16.07
N LYS A 447 14.61 -30.73 16.45
CA LYS A 447 14.64 -31.11 17.86
C LYS A 447 16.10 -31.25 18.27
N ALA A 448 16.55 -30.35 19.15
CA ALA A 448 17.78 -30.56 19.89
C ALA A 448 17.65 -31.85 20.73
N PRO A 449 18.74 -32.61 20.93
CA PRO A 449 18.72 -33.88 21.64
C PRO A 449 18.32 -33.78 23.11
#